data_AF-A0A953FIX0-F1
#
_entry.id   AF-A0A953FIX0-F1
#
_cell.length_a   1.000
_cell.length_b   1.000
_cell.length_c   1.000
_cell.angle_alpha   90.00
_cell.angle_beta   90.00
_cell.angle_gamma   90.00
#
_symmetry.space_group_name_H-M   'P 1'
#
loop_
_entity.id
_entity.type
_entity.pdbx_description
1 polymer ?
#
loop_
_entity_poly.entity_id
_entity_poly.type
_entity_poly.pdbx_seq_one_letter_code
_entity_poly.pdbx_strand_id
1 'polypeptide(L)' 'MKTALHEATSREEVMQNNFDYTLFSWSKQKGIDPLCVERAAGSYLYDYSGKRYLDFSSGLMNVNIGHGDQRVTDA' A
#
# COMPACT_ATOMS: atom_id res chain seq x y z
N MET A 1 6.99 -27.05 -9.16
CA MET A 1 5.93 -26.56 -8.26
C MET A 1 5.20 -25.47 -9.02
N LYS A 2 3.93 -25.67 -9.41
CA LYS A 2 3.18 -24.65 -10.15
C LYS A 2 2.90 -23.51 -9.17
N THR A 3 3.46 -22.32 -9.42
CA THR A 3 3.06 -21.10 -8.73
C THR A 3 1.58 -20.89 -9.01
N ALA A 4 0.72 -21.09 -8.02
CA ALA A 4 -0.66 -20.68 -8.13
C ALA A 4 -0.63 -19.16 -8.27
N LEU A 5 -1.02 -18.64 -9.43
CA LEU A 5 -1.25 -17.22 -9.61
C LEU A 5 -2.44 -16.88 -8.70
N HIS A 6 -2.17 -16.29 -7.54
CA HIS A 6 -3.22 -15.66 -6.75
C HIS A 6 -3.77 -14.52 -7.61
N GLU A 7 -5.07 -14.52 -7.84
CA GLU A 7 -5.73 -13.40 -8.51
C GLU A 7 -5.49 -12.16 -7.66
N ALA A 8 -5.08 -11.05 -8.29
CA ALA A 8 -4.84 -9.82 -7.56
C ALA A 8 -6.16 -9.35 -6.93
N THR A 9 -6.18 -9.16 -5.61
CA THR A 9 -7.36 -8.69 -4.88
C THR A 9 -7.81 -7.35 -5.45
N SER A 10 -9.10 -7.19 -5.71
CA SER A 10 -9.64 -5.93 -6.24
C SER A 10 -9.51 -4.78 -5.24
N ARG A 11 -9.43 -3.54 -5.71
CA ARG A 11 -9.44 -2.33 -4.87
C ARG A 11 -10.65 -2.32 -3.95
N GLU A 12 -11.82 -2.68 -4.49
CA GLU A 12 -13.10 -2.67 -3.78
C GLU A 12 -13.09 -3.65 -2.61
N GLU A 13 -12.56 -4.85 -2.83
CA GLU A 13 -12.43 -5.88 -1.79
C GLU A 13 -11.44 -5.45 -0.69
N VAL A 14 -10.28 -4.90 -1.06
CA VAL A 14 -9.31 -4.39 -0.07
C VAL A 14 -9.94 -3.29 0.78
N MET A 15 -10.64 -2.35 0.16
CA MET A 15 -11.28 -1.23 0.87
C MET A 15 -12.40 -1.71 1.81
N GLN A 16 -13.24 -2.65 1.34
CA GLN A 16 -14.31 -3.21 2.15
C GLN A 16 -13.75 -3.94 3.38
N ASN A 17 -12.78 -4.84 3.18
CA ASN A 17 -12.14 -5.57 4.27
C ASN A 17 -11.45 -4.62 5.27
N ASN A 18 -10.82 -3.57 4.77
CA ASN A 18 -10.21 -2.55 5.61
C ASN A 18 -11.25 -1.83 6.49
N PHE A 19 -12.44 -1.50 5.97
CA PHE A 19 -13.49 -0.88 6.77
C PHE A 19 -14.15 -1.85 7.77
N ASP A 20 -14.27 -3.13 7.41
CA ASP A 20 -14.93 -4.12 8.27
C ASP A 20 -14.02 -4.61 9.41
N TYR A 21 -12.70 -4.64 9.18
CA TYR A 21 -11.78 -5.35 10.05
C TYR A 21 -10.59 -4.53 10.58
N THR A 22 -10.37 -3.30 10.11
CA THR A 22 -9.22 -2.48 10.54
C THR A 22 -9.67 -1.25 11.33
N LEU A 23 -9.01 -1.01 12.48
CA LEU A 23 -9.14 0.25 13.22
C LEU A 23 -8.05 1.23 12.77
N PHE A 24 -8.46 2.35 12.16
CA PHE A 24 -7.53 3.39 11.72
C PHE A 24 -6.93 4.15 12.89
N SER A 25 -5.60 4.22 12.93
CA SER A 25 -4.89 5.07 13.88
C SER A 25 -5.23 6.55 13.66
N TRP A 26 -5.39 7.29 14.76
CA TRP A 26 -5.55 8.75 14.78
C TRP A 26 -6.72 9.32 13.96
N SER A 27 -7.73 8.48 13.65
CA SER A 27 -8.89 8.89 12.86
C SER A 27 -10.20 8.41 13.50
N LYS A 28 -11.30 9.12 13.25
CA LYS A 28 -12.64 8.56 13.46
C LYS A 28 -12.88 7.46 12.43
N GLN A 29 -13.59 6.40 12.77
CA GLN A 29 -13.75 5.26 11.85
C GLN A 29 -14.77 5.54 10.72
N LYS A 30 -15.79 6.38 10.97
CA LYS A 30 -16.81 6.71 9.96
C LYS A 30 -16.39 7.87 9.07
N GLY A 31 -16.50 7.69 7.76
CA GLY A 31 -16.36 8.75 6.74
C GLY A 31 -14.90 9.12 6.43
N ILE A 32 -13.97 8.19 6.65
CA ILE A 32 -12.60 8.29 6.15
C ILE A 32 -12.53 7.81 4.70
N ASP A 33 -11.57 8.37 3.95
CA ASP A 33 -11.28 7.98 2.56
C ASP A 33 -9.79 7.63 2.44
N PRO A 34 -9.39 6.41 2.85
CA PRO A 34 -7.99 6.02 2.84
C PRO A 34 -7.49 5.77 1.40
N LEU A 35 -6.25 6.18 1.13
CA LEU A 35 -5.58 5.86 -0.13
C LEU A 35 -5.29 4.35 -0.19
N CYS A 36 -5.93 3.65 -1.14
CA CYS A 36 -5.65 2.25 -1.42
C CYS A 36 -4.38 2.13 -2.28
N VAL A 37 -3.24 1.90 -1.63
CA VAL A 37 -1.95 1.72 -2.30
C VAL A 37 -1.83 0.29 -2.81
N GLU A 38 -1.59 0.11 -4.10
CA GLU A 38 -1.36 -1.19 -4.74
C GLU A 38 0.10 -1.62 -4.58
N ARG A 39 1.03 -0.69 -4.83
CA ARG A 39 2.48 -0.94 -4.75
C ARG A 39 3.26 0.33 -4.46
N ALA A 40 4.53 0.18 -4.10
CA ALA A 40 5.48 1.27 -3.92
C ALA A 40 6.85 0.92 -4.52
N ALA A 41 7.57 1.90 -5.03
CA ALA A 41 8.92 1.72 -5.58
C ALA A 41 9.72 3.03 -5.51
N GLY A 42 10.95 2.97 -4.97
CA GLY A 42 11.78 4.15 -4.75
C GLY A 42 11.07 5.15 -3.84
N SER A 43 10.88 6.39 -4.30
CA SER A 43 10.16 7.44 -3.55
C SER A 43 8.69 7.60 -3.96
N TYR A 44 8.08 6.58 -4.57
CA TYR A 44 6.71 6.69 -5.08
C TYR A 44 5.78 5.58 -4.58
N LEU A 45 4.54 5.97 -4.29
CA LEU A 45 3.39 5.08 -4.07
C LEU A 45 2.52 5.06 -5.35
N TYR A 46 1.89 3.93 -5.63
CA TYR A 46 1.01 3.75 -6.78
C TYR A 46 -0.33 3.19 -6.29
N ASP A 47 -1.44 3.85 -6.66
CA ASP A 47 -2.77 3.29 -6.42
C ASP A 47 -3.19 2.30 -7.52
N TYR A 48 -4.33 1.63 -7.31
CA TYR A 48 -4.88 0.64 -8.26
C TYR A 48 -5.26 1.20 -9.64
N SER A 49 -5.27 2.52 -9.83
CA SER A 49 -5.45 3.15 -11.15
C SER A 49 -4.12 3.42 -11.87
N GLY A 50 -3.00 3.12 -11.22
CA GLY A 50 -1.65 3.43 -11.70
C GLY A 50 -1.22 4.88 -11.44
N LYS A 51 -2.03 5.70 -10.76
CA LYS A 51 -1.62 7.06 -10.40
C LYS A 51 -0.52 7.00 -9.36
N ARG A 52 0.55 7.76 -9.62
CA ARG A 52 1.72 7.85 -8.74
C ARG A 52 1.65 9.04 -7.80
N TYR A 53 2.09 8.82 -6.57
CA TYR A 53 2.21 9.83 -5.52
C TYR A 53 3.66 9.88 -5.06
N LEU A 54 4.26 11.08 -5.03
CA LEU A 54 5.58 11.26 -4.44
C LEU A 54 5.46 11.13 -2.91
N ASP A 55 6.13 10.14 -2.35
CA ASP A 55 6.27 9.98 -0.91
C ASP A 55 7.39 10.88 -0.40
N PHE A 56 7.07 12.16 -0.22
CA PHE A 56 8.04 13.17 0.19
C PHE A 56 8.42 13.06 1.68
N SER A 57 7.70 12.26 2.46
CA SER A 57 7.95 12.05 3.89
C SER A 57 8.69 10.75 4.20
N SER A 58 8.96 9.91 3.20
CA SER A 58 9.50 8.56 3.39
C SER A 58 8.65 7.73 4.35
N GLY A 59 7.35 7.63 4.08
CA GLY A 59 6.35 7.02 4.94
C GLY A 59 6.14 7.85 6.20
N LEU A 60 6.17 7.21 7.36
CA LEU A 60 6.29 7.88 8.66
C LEU A 60 7.76 8.13 9.01
N MET A 61 8.48 8.77 8.09
CA MET A 61 9.89 9.17 8.24
C MET A 61 10.83 7.98 8.53
N ASN A 62 10.62 6.84 7.85
CA ASN A 62 11.37 5.61 8.10
C ASN A 62 11.85 4.85 6.85
N VAL A 63 11.36 5.20 5.65
CA VAL A 63 11.74 4.51 4.40
C VAL A 63 12.98 5.16 3.79
N ASN A 64 14.10 5.14 4.52
CA ASN A 64 15.30 5.92 4.17
C ASN A 64 16.01 5.49 2.87
N ILE A 65 15.89 4.22 2.48
CA ILE A 65 16.49 3.68 1.24
C ILE A 65 15.47 3.53 0.09
N GLY A 66 14.27 4.06 0.28
CA GLY A 66 13.17 3.91 -0.68
C GLY A 66 12.42 2.58 -0.56
N HIS A 67 11.24 2.53 -1.16
CA HIS A 67 10.37 1.37 -1.18
C HIS A 67 10.87 0.30 -2.14
N GLY A 68 10.86 -0.97 -1.72
CA GLY A 68 11.14 -2.12 -2.59
C GLY A 68 12.61 -2.32 -3.01
N ASP A 69 13.57 -1.87 -2.20
CA ASP A 69 15.00 -2.09 -2.48
C ASP A 69 15.35 -3.58 -2.51
N GLN A 70 15.75 -4.09 -3.68
CA GLN A 70 16.02 -5.52 -3.89
C GLN A 70 17.21 -6.02 -3.08
N ARG A 71 18.15 -5.14 -2.68
CA ARG A 71 19.25 -5.54 -1.78
C ARG A 71 18.74 -5.99 -0.40
N VAL A 72 17.55 -5.54 0.00
CA VAL A 72 16.88 -5.95 1.23
C VAL A 72 15.89 -7.08 0.98
N THR A 73 15.17 -7.07 -0.15
CA THR A 73 14.25 -8.16 -0.51
C THR A 73 14.98 -9.49 -0.74
N ASP A 74 16.16 -9.44 -1.34
CA ASP A 74 16.98 -10.62 -1.70
C ASP A 74 17.95 -11.05 -0.58
N ALA A 75 17.92 -10.40 0.59
CA ALA A 75 18.80 -10.67 1.73
C ALA A 75 18.30 -11.85 2.58
#